data_AF-A0A497JLW4-F1
#
_entry.id   AF-A0A497JLW4-F1
#
_cell.length_a   1.000
_cell.length_b   1.000
_cell.length_c   1.000
_cell.angle_alpha   90.00
_cell.angle_beta   90.00
_cell.angle_gamma   90.00
#
_symmetry.space_group_name_H-M   'P 1'
#
loop_
_entity.id
_entity.type
_entity.pdbx_description
1 polymer ?
#
loop_
_entity_poly.entity_id
_entity_poly.type
_entity_poly.pdbx_seq_one_letter_code
_entity_poly.pdbx_strand_id
1 'polypeptide(L)'
;MEFQQLIDWMFSLANQYSYFGIFLISLIGALSIFFPIPYTIVIFTLGGFLEPVFIAVAAGIGAAVGEFSGYLLGFYGRKLISPNRRRKMEFMLKVFDRFGPVAIFVFALTPLPDDLLFIP
;
A
#
# COMPACT_ATOMS: atom_id res chain seq x y z
N MET A 1 -0.95 -11.43 -15.62
CA MET A 1 0.43 -11.75 -15.18
C MET A 1 0.32 -12.91 -14.23
N GLU A 2 1.10 -13.96 -14.44
CA GLU A 2 1.34 -14.91 -13.35
C GLU A 2 2.05 -14.16 -12.22
N PHE A 3 1.73 -14.47 -10.96
CA PHE A 3 2.32 -13.79 -9.79
C PHE A 3 3.86 -13.74 -9.86
N GLN A 4 4.47 -14.82 -10.36
CA GLN A 4 5.90 -14.91 -10.59
C GLN A 4 6.43 -13.84 -11.56
N GLN A 5 5.72 -13.58 -12.67
CA GLN A 5 6.14 -12.59 -13.67
C GLN A 5 6.21 -11.18 -13.08
N LEU A 6 5.29 -10.84 -12.16
CA LEU A 6 5.28 -9.55 -11.49
C LEU A 6 6.50 -9.40 -10.55
N ILE A 7 6.84 -10.46 -9.82
CA ILE A 7 8.02 -10.51 -8.95
C ILE A 7 9.30 -10.37 -9.79
N ASP A 8 9.42 -11.14 -10.87
CA ASP A 8 10.58 -11.09 -11.77
C ASP A 8 10.74 -9.69 -12.39
N TRP A 9 9.62 -9.05 -12.76
CA TRP A 9 9.63 -7.68 -13.27
C TRP A 9 10.16 -6.70 -12.22
N MET A 10 9.71 -6.78 -10.96
CA MET A 10 10.22 -5.93 -9.89
C MET A 10 11.72 -6.13 -9.65
N PHE A 11 12.21 -7.38 -9.63
CA PHE A 11 13.64 -7.65 -9.52
C PHE A 11 14.43 -7.10 -10.71
N SER A 12 13.93 -7.25 -11.94
CA SER A 12 14.59 -6.69 -13.12
C SER A 12 14.71 -5.17 -13.05
N LEU A 13 13.67 -4.51 -12.55
CA LEU A 13 13.62 -3.05 -12.41
C LEU A 13 14.57 -2.56 -11.30
N ALA A 14 14.63 -3.25 -10.17
CA ALA A 14 15.61 -2.99 -9.13
C ALA A 14 17.05 -3.26 -9.59
N ASN A 15 17.30 -4.30 -10.39
CA ASN A 15 18.64 -4.60 -10.91
C ASN A 15 19.10 -3.56 -11.93
N GLN A 16 18.19 -3.09 -12.80
CA GLN A 16 18.53 -2.11 -13.83
C GLN A 16 18.72 -0.69 -13.28
N TYR A 17 17.91 -0.31 -12.27
CA TYR A 17 17.86 1.08 -11.76
C TYR A 17 18.28 1.21 -10.29
N SER A 18 18.72 0.13 -9.65
CA SER A 18 19.15 0.10 -8.24
C SER A 18 18.14 0.77 -7.31
N TYR A 19 18.57 1.75 -6.50
CA TYR A 19 17.72 2.50 -5.57
C TYR A 19 16.57 3.25 -6.25
N PHE A 20 16.75 3.75 -7.47
CA PHE A 20 15.65 4.38 -8.20
C PHE A 20 14.57 3.35 -8.59
N GLY A 21 15.00 2.12 -8.90
CA GLY A 21 14.07 1.01 -9.11
C GLY A 21 13.26 0.70 -7.86
N ILE A 22 13.91 0.65 -6.69
CA ILE A 22 13.24 0.47 -5.39
C ILE A 22 12.23 1.59 -5.11
N PHE A 23 12.59 2.84 -5.39
CA PHE A 23 11.66 3.98 -5.27
C PHE A 23 10.40 3.76 -6.12
N LEU A 24 10.54 3.37 -7.40
CA LEU A 24 9.41 3.12 -8.29
C LEU A 24 8.56 1.92 -7.85
N ILE A 25 9.20 0.82 -7.43
CA ILE A 25 8.52 -0.36 -6.91
C ILE A 25 7.68 0.02 -5.69
N SER A 26 8.25 0.78 -4.76
CA SER A 26 7.56 1.23 -3.56
C SER A 26 6.44 2.23 -3.85
N LEU A 27 6.66 3.13 -4.80
CA LEU A 27 5.67 4.10 -5.26
C LEU A 27 4.45 3.40 -5.88
N ILE A 28 4.68 2.50 -6.83
CA ILE A 28 3.60 1.76 -7.52
C ILE A 28 2.91 0.81 -6.55
N GLY A 29 3.68 0.17 -5.66
CA GLY A 29 3.16 -0.70 -4.62
C GLY A 29 2.21 0.03 -3.68
N ALA A 30 2.61 1.20 -3.16
CA ALA A 30 1.77 2.03 -2.29
C ALA A 30 0.57 2.66 -3.02
N LEU A 31 0.69 2.95 -4.32
CA LEU A 31 -0.45 3.42 -5.13
C LEU A 31 -1.52 2.35 -5.35
N SER A 32 -1.21 1.07 -5.11
CA SER A 32 -2.08 -0.05 -5.42
C SER A 32 -3.15 -0.33 -4.36
N ILE A 33 -3.99 0.67 -4.10
CA ILE A 33 -5.04 0.66 -3.04
C ILE A 33 -6.01 -0.53 -3.17
N PHE A 34 -6.34 -0.94 -4.40
CA PHE A 34 -7.34 -2.00 -4.65
C PHE A 34 -6.75 -3.40 -4.75
N PHE A 35 -5.47 -3.49 -5.12
CA PHE A 35 -4.80 -4.76 -5.41
C PHE A 35 -3.53 -4.83 -4.56
N PRO A 36 -3.51 -5.61 -3.48
CA PRO A 36 -2.34 -5.68 -2.63
C PRO A 36 -1.17 -6.29 -3.41
N ILE A 37 -0.20 -5.46 -3.79
CA ILE A 37 1.06 -5.89 -4.40
C ILE A 37 2.04 -6.17 -3.25
N PRO A 38 2.64 -7.36 -3.13
CA PRO A 38 3.57 -7.67 -2.04
C PRO A 38 4.98 -7.11 -2.31
N TYR A 39 5.07 -5.82 -2.62
CA TYR A 39 6.32 -5.14 -2.98
C TYR A 39 7.32 -5.09 -1.82
N THR A 40 6.83 -5.07 -0.58
CA THR A 40 7.65 -5.06 0.65
C THR A 40 8.54 -6.30 0.76
N ILE A 41 8.03 -7.47 0.37
CA ILE A 41 8.81 -8.72 0.36
C ILE A 41 9.97 -8.60 -0.64
N VAL A 42 9.71 -8.07 -1.83
CA VAL A 42 10.75 -7.86 -2.84
C VAL A 42 11.82 -6.89 -2.34
N ILE A 43 11.42 -5.74 -1.79
CA ILE A 43 12.35 -4.75 -1.23
C ILE A 43 13.18 -5.36 -0.09
N PHE A 44 12.57 -6.16 0.79
CA PHE A 44 13.29 -6.85 1.86
C PHE A 44 14.38 -7.78 1.32
N THR A 45 14.08 -8.58 0.29
CA THR A 45 15.08 -9.48 -0.32
C THR A 45 16.24 -8.73 -0.98
N LEU A 46 16.01 -7.52 -1.50
CA LEU A 46 17.06 -6.68 -2.08
C LEU A 46 18.05 -6.18 -1.01
N GLY A 47 17.66 -6.16 0.27
CA GLY A 47 18.56 -5.86 1.40
C GLY A 47 19.70 -6.86 1.58
N GLY A 48 19.62 -8.04 0.96
CA GLY A 48 20.74 -8.99 0.91
C GLY A 48 21.84 -8.61 -0.09
N PHE A 49 21.56 -7.66 -1.00
CA PHE A 49 22.42 -7.33 -2.15
C PHE A 49 22.80 -5.84 -2.23
N LEU A 50 22.00 -4.94 -1.65
CA LEU A 50 22.18 -3.49 -1.68
C LEU A 50 22.29 -2.93 -0.25
N GLU A 51 22.86 -1.73 -0.12
CA GLU A 51 23.04 -1.06 1.17
C GLU A 51 21.68 -0.70 1.82
N PRO A 52 21.33 -1.27 2.99
CA PRO A 52 19.98 -1.17 3.56
C PRO A 52 19.51 0.26 3.83
N VAL A 53 20.42 1.17 4.16
CA VAL A 53 20.09 2.58 4.44
C VAL A 53 19.52 3.26 3.20
N PHE A 54 20.15 3.05 2.03
CA PHE A 54 19.68 3.64 0.78
C PHE A 54 18.39 2.98 0.28
N ILE A 55 18.22 1.68 0.53
CA ILE A 55 16.95 1.00 0.29
C ILE A 55 15.84 1.64 1.13
N ALA A 56 16.07 1.83 2.44
CA ALA A 56 15.09 2.41 3.34
C ALA A 56 14.70 3.84 2.93
N VAL A 57 15.67 4.66 2.53
CA VAL A 57 15.42 6.02 2.04
C VAL A 57 14.62 6.00 0.74
N ALA A 58 15.05 5.22 -0.26
CA ALA A 58 14.40 5.18 -1.56
C ALA A 58 12.98 4.61 -1.46
N ALA A 59 12.81 3.49 -0.76
CA ALA A 59 11.51 2.88 -0.52
C ALA A 59 10.61 3.80 0.30
N GLY A 60 11.14 4.38 1.39
CA GLY A 60 10.38 5.29 2.25
C GLY A 60 9.83 6.50 1.51
N ILE A 61 10.65 7.13 0.65
CA ILE A 61 10.21 8.26 -0.16
C ILE A 61 9.19 7.79 -1.23
N GLY A 62 9.43 6.65 -1.88
CA GLY A 62 8.50 6.09 -2.87
C GLY A 62 7.13 5.79 -2.26
N ALA A 63 7.11 5.08 -1.13
CA ALA A 63 5.89 4.81 -0.37
C ALA A 63 5.20 6.10 0.06
N ALA A 64 5.92 7.06 0.64
CA ALA A 64 5.33 8.33 1.10
C ALA A 64 4.64 9.09 -0.05
N VAL A 65 5.25 9.14 -1.23
CA VAL A 65 4.66 9.79 -2.41
C VAL A 65 3.44 9.02 -2.92
N GLY A 66 3.51 7.68 -2.93
CA GLY A 66 2.41 6.83 -3.37
C GLY A 66 1.20 6.96 -2.45
N GLU A 67 1.44 6.88 -1.15
CA GLU A 67 0.43 7.02 -0.10
C GLU A 67 -0.23 8.39 -0.14
N PHE A 68 0.58 9.46 -0.26
CA PHE A 68 0.04 10.82 -0.37
C PHE A 68 -0.84 10.98 -1.61
N SER A 69 -0.46 10.37 -2.73
CA SER A 69 -1.25 10.38 -3.96
C SER A 69 -2.57 9.60 -3.77
N GLY A 70 -2.51 8.43 -3.13
CA GLY A 70 -3.69 7.62 -2.81
C GLY A 70 -4.66 8.35 -1.87
N TYR A 71 -4.13 9.00 -0.84
CA TYR A 71 -4.90 9.84 0.07
C TYR A 71 -5.63 10.97 -0.66
N LEU A 72 -4.94 11.69 -1.55
CA LEU A 72 -5.58 12.75 -2.35
C LEU A 72 -6.70 12.20 -3.23
N LEU A 73 -6.46 11.06 -3.91
CA LEU A 73 -7.48 10.40 -4.73
C LEU A 73 -8.69 9.97 -3.88
N GLY A 74 -8.47 9.42 -2.68
CA GLY A 74 -9.55 9.08 -1.74
C GLY A 74 -10.32 10.31 -1.26
N PHE A 75 -9.60 11.37 -0.88
CA PHE A 75 -10.18 12.62 -0.38
C PHE A 75 -11.09 13.29 -1.41
N TYR A 76 -10.61 13.47 -2.65
CA TYR A 76 -11.41 14.06 -3.72
C TYR A 76 -12.47 13.09 -4.26
N GLY A 77 -12.16 11.80 -4.30
CA GLY A 77 -13.06 10.73 -4.75
C GLY A 77 -14.29 10.56 -3.86
N ARG A 78 -14.24 10.99 -2.60
CA ARG A 78 -15.36 10.90 -1.63
C ARG A 78 -16.69 11.48 -2.14
N LYS A 79 -16.63 12.54 -2.95
CA LYS A 79 -17.82 13.15 -3.56
C LYS A 79 -18.49 12.28 -4.63
N LEU A 80 -17.73 11.37 -5.25
CA LEU A 80 -18.16 10.45 -6.31
C LEU A 80 -18.61 9.08 -5.76
N ILE A 81 -18.43 8.81 -4.46
CA ILE A 81 -18.80 7.54 -3.83
C ILE A 81 -20.32 7.39 -3.75
N SER A 82 -20.83 6.21 -4.15
CA SER A 82 -22.25 5.89 -4.09
C SER A 82 -22.80 5.83 -2.65
N PRO A 83 -24.09 6.12 -2.42
CA PRO A 83 -24.70 6.10 -1.08
C PRO A 83 -24.53 4.76 -0.35
N ASN A 84 -24.59 3.65 -1.08
CA ASN A 84 -24.40 2.30 -0.50
C ASN A 84 -23.00 2.11 0.06
N ARG A 85 -21.97 2.65 -0.62
CA ARG A 85 -20.59 2.50 -0.19
C ARG A 85 -20.27 3.44 0.98
N ARG A 86 -20.86 4.65 1.01
CA ARG A 86 -20.83 5.53 2.20
C ARG A 86 -21.41 4.86 3.44
N ARG A 87 -22.59 4.22 3.32
CA ARG A 87 -23.23 3.53 4.45
C ARG A 87 -22.38 2.38 5.01
N LYS A 88 -21.65 1.66 4.14
CA LYS A 88 -20.70 0.62 4.56
C LYS A 88 -19.51 1.22 5.33
N MET A 89 -18.94 2.33 4.84
CA MET A 89 -17.85 3.04 5.53
C MET A 89 -18.29 3.56 6.90
N GLU A 90 -19.46 4.21 7.00
CA GLU A 90 -20.02 4.67 8.28
C GLU A 90 -20.27 3.53 9.28
N PHE A 91 -20.71 2.36 8.79
CA PHE A 91 -20.86 1.18 9.63
C PHE A 91 -19.51 0.69 10.17
N MET A 92 -18.49 0.63 9.32
CA MET A 92 -17.14 0.25 9.73
C MET A 92 -16.58 1.22 10.79
N LEU A 93 -16.72 2.53 10.58
CA LEU A 93 -16.32 3.55 11.55
C LEU A 93 -17.01 3.35 12.91
N LYS A 94 -18.32 3.10 12.93
CA LYS A 94 -19.05 2.80 14.18
C LYS A 94 -18.54 1.55 14.89
N VAL A 95 -18.14 0.52 14.14
CA VAL A 95 -17.55 -0.70 14.70
C VAL A 95 -16.18 -0.40 15.32
N PHE A 96 -15.33 0.35 14.62
CA PHE A 96 -14.01 0.74 15.14
C PHE A 96 -14.11 1.69 16.34
N ASP A 97 -15.01 2.66 16.35
CA ASP A 97 -15.23 3.55 17.50
C ASP A 97 -15.71 2.79 18.74
N ARG A 98 -16.53 1.75 18.55
CA ARG A 98 -17.09 0.97 19.66
C ARG A 98 -16.11 -0.05 20.24
N PHE A 99 -15.40 -0.77 19.39
CA PHE A 99 -14.53 -1.89 19.80
C PHE A 99 -13.04 -1.54 19.80
N GLY A 100 -12.70 -0.36 19.27
CA GLY A 100 -11.37 0.23 19.32
C GLY A 100 -10.28 -0.72 18.78
N PRO A 101 -9.17 -0.89 19.52
CA PRO A 101 -8.03 -1.71 19.11
C PRO A 101 -8.39 -3.16 18.74
N VAL A 102 -9.41 -3.75 19.41
CA VAL A 102 -9.78 -5.16 19.17
C VAL A 102 -10.38 -5.34 17.77
N ALA A 103 -11.24 -4.41 17.33
CA ALA A 103 -11.79 -4.49 15.99
C ALA A 103 -10.73 -4.25 14.91
N ILE A 104 -9.77 -3.35 15.15
CA ILE A 104 -8.63 -3.14 14.24
C ILE A 104 -7.79 -4.43 14.14
N PHE A 105 -7.50 -5.07 15.27
CA PHE A 105 -6.73 -6.32 15.29
C PHE A 105 -7.42 -7.43 14.51
N VAL A 106 -8.72 -7.65 14.73
CA VAL A 106 -9.49 -8.67 14.00
C VAL A 106 -9.59 -8.32 12.52
N PHE A 107 -9.76 -7.03 12.17
CA PHE A 107 -9.78 -6.58 10.79
C PHE A 107 -8.46 -6.84 10.07
N ALA A 108 -7.32 -6.64 10.74
CA ALA A 108 -5.99 -6.92 10.20
C ALA A 108 -5.74 -8.41 9.90
N LEU A 109 -6.55 -9.32 10.47
CA LEU A 109 -6.53 -10.75 10.12
C LEU A 109 -7.28 -11.05 8.81
N THR A 110 -7.99 -10.07 8.25
CA THR A 110 -8.68 -10.19 6.96
C THR A 110 -7.78 -9.69 5.83
N PRO A 111 -7.95 -10.19 4.58
CA PRO A 111 -7.20 -9.70 3.42
C PRO A 111 -7.72 -8.35 2.90
N LEU A 112 -8.42 -7.58 3.75
CA LEU A 112 -8.97 -6.29 3.38
C LEU A 112 -7.85 -5.22 3.45
N PRO A 113 -7.81 -4.28 2.50
CA PRO A 113 -6.81 -3.22 2.51
C PRO A 113 -7.01 -2.30 3.72
N ASP A 114 -5.92 -2.01 4.41
CA ASP A 114 -5.87 -1.10 5.56
C ASP A 114 -6.16 0.36 5.17
N ASP A 115 -5.92 0.73 3.91
CA ASP A 115 -6.32 2.02 3.32
C ASP A 115 -7.83 2.32 3.48
N LEU A 116 -8.69 1.30 3.58
CA LEU A 116 -10.12 1.48 3.85
C LEU A 116 -10.40 2.07 5.24
N LEU A 117 -9.45 1.94 6.17
CA LEU A 117 -9.51 2.53 7.51
C LEU A 117 -9.10 4.01 7.48
N PHE A 118 -8.26 4.40 6.53
CA PHE A 118 -7.63 5.72 6.46
C PHE A 118 -8.38 6.72 5.57
N ILE A 119 -9.29 6.26 4.70
CA ILE A 119 -10.13 7.16 3.91
C ILE A 119 -11.28 7.67 4.79
N PRO A 120 -11.29 8.96 5.18
CA PRO A 120 -12.38 9.53 5.96
C PRO A 120 -13.72 9.48 5.22
#